data_AF-A0A4Q0T2N6-F1
#
_entry.id   AF-A0A4Q0T2N6-F1
#
_cell.length_a   1.000
_cell.length_b   1.000
_cell.length_c   1.000
_cell.angle_alpha   90.00
_cell.angle_beta   90.00
_cell.angle_gamma   90.00
#
_symmetry.space_group_name_H-M   'P 1'
#
loop_
_entity.id
_entity.type
_entity.pdbx_description
1 polymer ?
#
loop_
_entity_poly.entity_id
_entity_poly.type
_entity_poly.pdbx_seq_one_letter_code
_entity_poly.pdbx_strand_id
1 'polypeptide(L)'
;MMRVAVLFLFCSLRAGELFAQAGGVLGDCPIGMRARYEGGLTAQRVTDGKVEVVQRMHLNFWNLEKREVAGAAASFHGYTAQVRYAPLEPSGKGGSDISRTVDFQLALGKGEMATKPLALKSFGSVSWIDLRSVTYADGSVWKAAEGSNCRIEPDRFLLVGGQ
;
A
#
# COMPACT_ATOMS: atom_id res chain seq x y z
N MET A 1 -33.87 -51.33 19.67
CA MET A 1 -34.77 -50.18 19.94
C MET A 1 -33.99 -49.14 20.73
N MET A 2 -33.64 -48.01 20.12
CA MET A 2 -33.68 -46.65 20.68
C MET A 2 -33.12 -45.70 19.60
N ARG A 3 -34.02 -44.98 18.93
CA ARG A 3 -33.66 -43.91 17.98
C ARG A 3 -33.47 -42.64 18.79
N VAL A 4 -32.30 -42.03 18.73
CA VAL A 4 -32.07 -40.67 19.24
C VAL A 4 -31.83 -39.78 18.03
N ALA A 5 -32.83 -38.97 17.71
CA ALA A 5 -32.71 -37.87 16.76
C ALA A 5 -32.07 -36.69 17.49
N VAL A 6 -30.97 -36.18 16.96
CA VAL A 6 -30.44 -34.87 17.36
C VAL A 6 -30.51 -33.95 16.15
N LEU A 7 -31.43 -32.99 16.23
CA LEU A 7 -31.45 -31.81 15.38
C LEU A 7 -30.11 -31.09 15.51
N PHE A 8 -29.35 -30.98 14.42
CA PHE A 8 -28.39 -29.90 14.28
C PHE A 8 -28.81 -29.03 13.10
N LEU A 9 -29.24 -27.82 13.47
CA LEU A 9 -29.48 -26.67 12.63
C LEU A 9 -28.44 -26.57 11.51
N PHE A 10 -28.92 -26.40 10.28
CA PHE A 10 -28.17 -25.77 9.21
C PHE A 10 -27.79 -24.35 9.64
N CYS A 11 -26.59 -24.17 10.21
CA CYS A 11 -25.99 -22.86 10.35
C CYS A 11 -25.16 -22.58 9.10
N SER A 12 -25.81 -21.95 8.12
CA SER A 12 -25.16 -21.33 6.96
C SER A 12 -24.29 -20.17 7.46
N LEU A 13 -23.04 -20.46 7.85
CA LEU A 13 -22.05 -19.44 8.13
C LEU A 13 -21.33 -19.08 6.83
N ARG A 14 -21.68 -17.90 6.32
CA ARG A 14 -20.95 -17.13 5.32
C ARG A 14 -19.44 -17.29 5.47
N ALA A 15 -18.81 -17.83 4.43
CA ALA A 15 -17.42 -17.54 4.10
C ALA A 15 -17.32 -16.05 3.81
N GLY A 16 -16.84 -15.26 4.77
CA GLY A 16 -16.81 -13.81 4.60
C GLY A 16 -16.19 -13.00 5.71
N GLU A 17 -15.46 -13.57 6.66
CA GLU A 17 -14.73 -12.78 7.67
C GLU A 17 -13.46 -13.51 8.07
N LEU A 18 -12.36 -13.27 7.38
CA LEU A 18 -11.01 -13.59 7.87
C LEU A 18 -9.89 -12.95 7.04
N PHE A 19 -9.97 -11.63 6.79
CA PHE A 19 -8.77 -10.81 6.51
C PHE A 19 -9.03 -9.34 6.89
N ALA A 20 -9.31 -9.09 8.16
CA ALA A 20 -9.12 -7.76 8.75
C ALA A 20 -7.76 -7.78 9.46
N GLN A 21 -6.67 -7.51 8.73
CA GLN A 21 -5.39 -7.17 9.35
C GLN A 21 -5.14 -5.67 9.14
N ALA A 22 -5.23 -4.94 10.26
CA ALA A 22 -4.66 -3.63 10.53
C ALA A 22 -4.67 -2.61 9.36
N GLY A 23 -5.85 -2.04 9.08
CA GLY A 23 -5.96 -0.76 8.38
C GLY A 23 -6.71 0.21 9.28
N GLY A 24 -6.09 1.33 9.64
CA GLY A 24 -6.75 2.38 10.42
C GLY A 24 -8.01 2.86 9.70
N VAL A 25 -9.17 2.62 10.30
CA VAL A 25 -10.44 3.16 9.83
C VAL A 25 -10.66 4.48 10.56
N LEU A 26 -10.64 5.60 9.81
CA LEU A 26 -11.48 6.81 9.97
C LEU A 26 -10.87 7.97 9.15
N GLY A 27 -10.83 7.76 7.83
CA GLY A 27 -10.70 8.79 6.83
C GLY A 27 -11.42 8.27 5.59
N ASP A 28 -12.28 9.06 4.96
CA ASP A 28 -13.04 8.67 3.76
C ASP A 28 -12.09 8.58 2.56
N CYS A 29 -11.25 7.54 2.54
CA CYS A 29 -10.33 7.26 1.45
C CYS A 29 -11.13 6.62 0.30
N PRO A 30 -11.23 7.28 -0.86
CA PRO A 30 -12.06 6.76 -1.96
C PRO A 30 -11.50 5.51 -2.64
N ILE A 31 -10.21 5.24 -2.43
CA ILE A 31 -9.55 4.00 -2.86
C ILE A 31 -8.77 3.42 -1.70
N GLY A 32 -8.70 2.10 -1.64
CA GLY A 32 -7.77 1.42 -0.76
C GLY A 32 -6.45 1.13 -1.47
N MET A 33 -5.38 1.04 -0.68
CA MET A 33 -4.03 0.79 -1.17
C MET A 33 -3.34 -0.26 -0.33
N ARG A 34 -2.49 -1.07 -0.96
CA ARG A 34 -1.55 -1.96 -0.29
C ARG A 34 -0.22 -1.96 -1.02
N ALA A 35 0.86 -1.90 -0.28
CA ALA A 35 2.20 -1.84 -0.84
C ALA A 35 3.04 -3.03 -0.38
N ARG A 36 3.71 -3.69 -1.32
CA ARG A 36 4.62 -4.80 -1.05
C ARG A 36 5.97 -4.52 -1.66
N TYR A 37 7.02 -4.86 -0.93
CA TYR A 37 8.36 -4.86 -1.51
C TYR A 37 8.49 -5.98 -2.53
N GLU A 38 9.05 -5.67 -3.69
CA GLU A 38 9.54 -6.71 -4.61
C GLU A 38 10.80 -7.29 -3.97
N GLY A 39 10.81 -8.59 -3.69
CA GLY A 39 11.88 -9.22 -2.93
C GLY A 39 13.27 -9.00 -3.54
N GLY A 40 14.25 -8.76 -2.68
CA GLY A 40 15.65 -8.48 -3.05
C GLY A 40 16.22 -7.37 -2.19
N LEU A 41 17.44 -7.55 -1.69
CA LEU A 41 18.22 -6.46 -1.12
C LEU A 41 18.27 -5.33 -2.17
N THR A 42 18.06 -4.08 -1.73
CA THR A 42 18.01 -2.85 -2.55
C THR A 42 18.64 -3.01 -3.93
N ALA A 43 17.82 -3.01 -4.98
CA ALA A 43 18.30 -3.28 -6.32
C ALA A 43 19.27 -2.17 -6.75
N GLN A 44 20.50 -2.54 -7.03
CA GLN A 44 21.51 -1.65 -7.58
C GLN A 44 21.37 -1.64 -9.10
N ARG A 45 20.95 -0.51 -9.66
CA ARG A 45 20.99 -0.29 -11.10
C ARG A 45 22.31 0.39 -11.43
N VAL A 46 23.17 -0.27 -12.19
CA VAL A 46 24.38 0.38 -12.73
C VAL A 46 24.00 1.06 -14.04
N THR A 47 24.20 2.37 -14.14
CA THR A 47 24.05 3.13 -15.39
C THR A 47 25.26 4.04 -15.52
N ASP A 48 26.01 3.89 -16.61
CA ASP A 48 27.26 4.64 -16.88
C ASP A 48 28.28 4.58 -15.74
N GLY A 49 28.47 3.40 -15.14
CA GLY A 49 29.41 3.18 -14.03
C GLY A 49 28.95 3.73 -12.68
N LYS A 50 27.78 4.36 -12.58
CA LYS A 50 27.18 4.81 -11.32
C LYS A 50 26.20 3.77 -10.78
N VAL A 51 26.38 3.40 -9.52
CA VAL A 51 25.44 2.54 -8.78
C VAL A 51 24.28 3.41 -8.29
N GLU A 52 23.10 3.21 -8.85
CA GLU A 52 21.85 3.82 -8.41
C GLU A 52 21.06 2.82 -7.56
N VAL A 53 20.75 3.20 -6.32
CA VAL A 53 19.88 2.40 -5.47
C VAL A 53 18.42 2.65 -5.83
N VAL A 54 17.71 1.56 -6.14
CA VAL A 54 16.30 1.59 -6.54
C VAL A 54 15.51 0.66 -5.62
N GLN A 55 14.51 1.22 -4.94
CA GLN A 55 13.53 0.44 -4.22
C GLN A 55 12.40 0.04 -5.16
N ARG A 56 12.19 -1.26 -5.36
CA ARG A 56 11.07 -1.79 -6.15
C ARG A 56 9.91 -2.23 -5.27
N MET A 57 8.69 -1.98 -5.73
CA MET A 57 7.47 -2.26 -5.00
C MET A 57 6.33 -2.64 -5.95
N HIS A 58 5.40 -3.46 -5.46
CA HIS A 58 4.09 -3.66 -6.04
C HIS A 58 3.05 -2.89 -5.23
N LEU A 59 2.29 -2.05 -5.90
CA LEU A 59 1.17 -1.33 -5.32
C LEU A 59 -0.13 -1.90 -5.84
N ASN A 60 -0.99 -2.32 -4.92
CA ASN A 60 -2.33 -2.76 -5.23
C ASN A 60 -3.30 -1.64 -4.85
N PHE A 61 -4.16 -1.27 -5.79
CA PHE A 61 -5.20 -0.27 -5.62
C PHE A 61 -6.55 -0.94 -5.82
N TRP A 62 -7.55 -0.61 -5.00
CA TRP A 62 -8.92 -1.06 -5.23
C TRP A 62 -9.90 0.09 -5.02
N ASN A 63 -10.91 0.14 -5.88
CA ASN A 63 -11.90 1.20 -5.88
C ASN A 63 -13.01 0.91 -4.87
N LEU A 64 -13.15 1.80 -3.87
CA LEU A 64 -14.19 1.71 -2.83
C LEU A 64 -15.44 2.50 -3.21
N GLU A 65 -15.33 3.37 -4.21
CA GLU A 65 -16.38 4.24 -4.71
C GLU A 65 -17.17 3.58 -5.85
N LYS A 66 -18.37 4.11 -6.13
CA LYS A 66 -19.16 3.71 -7.31
C LYS A 66 -18.65 4.32 -8.60
N ARG A 67 -17.92 5.44 -8.50
CA ARG A 67 -17.37 6.19 -9.65
C ARG A 67 -16.11 5.50 -10.14
N GLU A 68 -15.94 5.45 -11.46
CA GLU A 68 -14.72 4.91 -12.05
C GLU A 68 -13.53 5.82 -11.74
N VAL A 69 -12.42 5.21 -11.32
CA VAL A 69 -11.17 5.90 -11.02
C VAL A 69 -10.27 5.86 -12.25
N ALA A 70 -9.92 7.04 -12.74
CA ALA A 70 -9.02 7.27 -13.88
C ALA A 70 -7.56 7.48 -13.44
N GLY A 71 -7.34 7.90 -12.19
CA GLY A 71 -5.98 8.08 -11.70
C GLY A 71 -5.90 8.38 -10.21
N ALA A 72 -4.70 8.29 -9.67
CA ALA A 72 -4.40 8.63 -8.29
C ALA A 72 -3.00 9.21 -8.15
N ALA A 73 -2.80 10.10 -7.17
CA ALA A 73 -1.47 10.58 -6.80
C ALA A 73 -1.16 10.13 -5.37
N ALA A 74 0.01 9.55 -5.14
CA ALA A 74 0.46 9.15 -3.81
C ALA A 74 1.87 9.65 -3.51
N SER A 75 2.10 10.06 -2.27
CA SER A 75 3.39 10.52 -1.75
C SER A 75 4.04 9.40 -0.95
N PHE A 76 5.26 9.04 -1.34
CA PHE A 76 6.08 8.01 -0.72
C PHE A 76 7.05 8.69 0.24
N HIS A 77 7.12 8.23 1.48
CA HIS A 77 7.98 8.78 2.52
C HIS A 77 8.89 7.68 3.03
N GLY A 78 10.17 7.99 3.21
CA GLY A 78 11.11 7.05 3.79
C GLY A 78 12.51 7.61 3.88
N TYR A 79 13.50 6.73 3.76
CA TYR A 79 14.90 7.07 3.96
C TYR A 79 15.69 6.90 2.68
N THR A 80 16.72 7.73 2.53
CA THR A 80 17.66 7.58 1.42
C THR A 80 18.51 6.33 1.61
N ALA A 81 19.05 5.79 0.53
CA ALA A 81 19.96 4.64 0.57
C ALA A 81 21.38 4.97 1.06
N GLN A 82 21.59 6.19 1.58
CA GLN A 82 22.88 6.62 2.08
C GLN A 82 23.08 6.03 3.47
N VAL A 83 24.21 5.36 3.71
CA VAL A 83 24.58 4.87 5.05
C VAL A 83 24.69 6.08 5.98
N ARG A 84 23.81 6.13 6.98
CA ARG A 84 23.84 7.14 8.04
C ARG A 84 23.96 6.45 9.39
N TYR A 85 24.75 7.03 10.29
CA TYR A 85 24.64 6.77 11.71
C TYR A 85 23.42 7.54 12.22
N ALA A 86 22.30 6.86 12.44
CA ALA A 86 21.14 7.47 13.06
C ALA A 86 21.26 7.35 14.59
N PRO A 87 21.21 8.46 15.36
CA PRO A 87 20.98 8.38 16.79
C PRO A 87 19.67 7.64 17.06
N LEU A 88 19.65 6.76 18.06
CA LEU A 88 18.42 6.13 18.53
C LEU A 88 17.55 7.22 19.19
N GLU A 89 16.71 7.88 18.40
CA GLU A 89 15.74 8.86 18.91
C GLU A 89 14.76 8.15 19.85
N PRO A 90 14.63 8.57 21.13
CA PRO A 90 13.80 7.90 22.12
C PRO A 90 12.29 8.10 21.91
N SER A 91 11.88 8.96 20.98
CA SER A 91 10.47 9.10 20.58
C SER A 91 10.25 8.40 19.25
N GLY A 92 9.46 7.33 19.24
CA GLY A 92 9.07 6.55 18.06
C GLY A 92 8.25 7.28 16.98
N LYS A 93 8.46 8.58 16.82
CA LYS A 93 8.03 9.35 15.64
C LYS A 93 9.02 9.04 14.52
N GLY A 94 8.78 7.95 13.79
CA GLY A 94 9.56 7.62 12.59
C GLY A 94 9.61 8.82 11.64
N GLY A 95 10.79 9.38 11.45
CA GLY A 95 11.03 10.45 10.47
C GLY A 95 11.04 9.91 9.04
N SER A 96 11.01 10.81 8.06
CA SER A 96 11.36 10.48 6.68
C SER A 96 12.33 11.53 6.16
N ASP A 97 13.45 11.10 5.61
CA ASP A 97 14.50 11.98 5.08
C ASP A 97 14.27 12.33 3.60
N ILE A 98 13.39 11.59 2.92
CA ILE A 98 13.03 11.82 1.51
C ILE A 98 11.54 11.55 1.30
N SER A 99 10.92 12.39 0.46
CA SER A 99 9.57 12.19 -0.04
C SER A 99 9.50 12.36 -1.55
N ARG A 100 8.65 11.58 -2.22
CA ARG A 100 8.37 11.72 -3.66
C ARG A 100 6.90 11.43 -3.94
N THR A 101 6.25 12.28 -4.73
CA THR A 101 4.90 12.03 -5.24
C THR A 101 4.97 11.33 -6.59
N VAL A 102 4.11 10.34 -6.81
CA VAL A 102 3.96 9.61 -8.06
C VAL A 102 2.50 9.61 -8.46
N ASP A 103 2.25 9.91 -9.73
CA ASP A 103 0.95 9.81 -10.37
C ASP A 103 0.77 8.44 -11.03
N PHE A 104 -0.38 7.83 -10.79
CA PHE A 104 -0.77 6.54 -11.32
C PHE A 104 -1.95 6.73 -12.27
N GLN A 105 -1.80 6.20 -13.49
CA GLN A 105 -2.92 6.01 -14.39
C GLN A 105 -3.64 4.71 -14.04
N LEU A 106 -4.90 4.85 -13.63
CA LEU A 106 -5.75 3.77 -13.16
C LEU A 106 -6.98 3.69 -14.08
N ALA A 107 -7.49 2.49 -14.30
CA ALA A 107 -8.77 2.28 -14.95
C ALA A 107 -9.49 1.27 -14.09
N LEU A 108 -10.16 1.76 -13.04
CA LEU A 108 -10.77 0.94 -12.00
C LEU A 108 -12.25 1.25 -11.89
N GLY A 109 -13.08 0.32 -12.37
CA GLY A 109 -14.49 0.26 -12.07
C GLY A 109 -14.77 -0.07 -10.60
N LYS A 110 -16.05 -0.05 -10.22
CA LYS A 110 -16.48 -0.33 -8.84
C LYS A 110 -16.04 -1.72 -8.39
N GLY A 111 -15.29 -1.81 -7.30
CA GLY A 111 -14.81 -3.08 -6.73
C GLY A 111 -13.67 -3.75 -7.49
N GLU A 112 -13.16 -3.11 -8.55
CA GLU A 112 -12.01 -3.61 -9.29
C GLU A 112 -10.69 -3.30 -8.57
N MET A 113 -9.65 -4.05 -8.93
CA MET A 113 -8.31 -3.90 -8.39
C MET A 113 -7.28 -3.83 -9.51
N ALA A 114 -6.24 -2.99 -9.33
CA ALA A 114 -5.08 -2.94 -10.21
C ALA A 114 -3.80 -3.12 -9.40
N THR A 115 -2.81 -3.77 -10.01
CA THR A 115 -1.45 -3.84 -9.49
C THR A 115 -0.54 -2.99 -10.36
N LYS A 116 0.28 -2.14 -9.76
CA LYS A 116 1.28 -1.32 -10.44
C LYS A 116 2.67 -1.62 -9.88
N PRO A 117 3.63 -2.06 -10.71
CA PRO A 117 5.02 -2.06 -10.30
C PRO A 117 5.53 -0.62 -10.22
N LEU A 118 6.35 -0.33 -9.22
CA LEU A 118 6.94 0.98 -9.00
C LEU A 118 8.43 0.82 -8.66
N ALA A 119 9.26 1.67 -9.27
CA ALA A 119 10.68 1.77 -8.99
C ALA A 119 11.01 3.17 -8.44
N LEU A 120 11.30 3.24 -7.14
CA LEU A 120 11.65 4.46 -6.43
C LEU A 120 13.18 4.60 -6.34
N LYS A 121 13.72 5.43 -7.23
CA LYS A 121 15.14 5.82 -7.21
C LYS A 121 15.49 6.62 -5.96
N SER A 122 16.67 6.37 -5.40
CA SER A 122 17.23 7.04 -4.21
C SER A 122 16.54 6.71 -2.87
N PHE A 123 15.48 5.91 -2.89
CA PHE A 123 14.89 5.35 -1.68
C PHE A 123 15.68 4.10 -1.28
N GLY A 124 16.14 4.06 -0.04
CA GLY A 124 16.68 2.84 0.58
C GLY A 124 15.61 2.04 1.31
N SER A 125 14.58 2.73 1.83
CA SER A 125 13.36 2.12 2.36
C SER A 125 12.19 3.09 2.29
N VAL A 126 10.97 2.56 2.21
CA VAL A 126 9.73 3.34 2.29
C VAL A 126 9.08 3.06 3.65
N SER A 127 8.88 4.11 4.43
CA SER A 127 8.27 4.01 5.76
C SER A 127 6.75 4.04 5.68
N TRP A 128 6.18 4.96 4.90
CA TRP A 128 4.74 5.05 4.67
C TRP A 128 4.42 5.73 3.33
N ILE A 129 3.16 5.61 2.92
CA ILE A 129 2.63 6.16 1.66
C ILE A 129 1.32 6.87 1.96
N ASP A 130 1.21 8.12 1.54
CA ASP A 130 0.01 8.95 1.71
C ASP A 130 -0.70 9.13 0.36
N LEU A 131 -1.98 8.78 0.28
CA LEU A 131 -2.82 9.14 -0.87
C LEU A 131 -3.07 10.65 -0.87
N ARG A 132 -2.80 11.32 -1.99
CA ARG A 132 -2.93 12.77 -2.12
C ARG A 132 -4.18 13.19 -2.88
N SER A 133 -4.48 12.47 -3.97
CA SER A 133 -5.67 12.75 -4.77
C SER A 133 -6.10 11.55 -5.58
N VAL A 134 -7.37 11.55 -5.97
CA VAL A 134 -7.98 10.59 -6.89
C VAL A 134 -8.74 11.36 -7.95
N THR A 135 -8.46 11.06 -9.21
CA THR A 135 -9.17 11.60 -10.37
C THR A 135 -10.14 10.54 -10.88
N TYR A 136 -11.40 10.92 -11.01
CA TYR A 136 -12.44 10.05 -11.52
C TYR A 136 -12.61 10.22 -13.04
N ALA A 137 -13.23 9.23 -13.70
CA ALA A 137 -13.46 9.26 -15.14
C ALA A 137 -14.40 10.40 -15.58
N ASP A 138 -15.23 10.93 -14.67
CA ASP A 138 -16.09 12.10 -14.89
C ASP A 138 -15.34 13.45 -14.81
N GLY A 139 -14.03 13.42 -14.55
CA GLY A 139 -13.17 14.59 -14.41
C GLY A 139 -13.18 15.23 -13.01
N SER A 140 -14.02 14.74 -12.09
CA SER A 140 -13.98 15.20 -10.70
C SER A 140 -12.71 14.71 -9.99
N VAL A 141 -12.26 15.46 -8.99
CA VAL A 141 -11.04 15.16 -8.24
C VAL A 141 -11.33 15.20 -6.76
N TRP A 142 -11.05 14.09 -6.08
CA TRP A 142 -10.95 14.06 -4.62
C TRP A 142 -9.51 14.42 -4.21
N LYS A 143 -9.36 15.23 -3.16
CA LYS A 143 -8.06 15.57 -2.58
C LYS A 143 -8.06 15.28 -1.09
N ALA A 144 -6.95 14.71 -0.63
CA ALA A 144 -6.68 14.52 0.78
C ALA A 144 -6.56 15.87 1.49
N ALA A 145 -7.29 16.04 2.59
CA ALA A 145 -7.07 17.15 3.51
C ALA A 145 -5.68 17.02 4.18
N GLU A 146 -5.10 18.13 4.59
CA GLU A 146 -3.87 18.10 5.40
C GLU A 146 -4.12 17.32 6.70
N GLY A 147 -3.22 16.40 7.03
CA GLY A 147 -3.38 15.50 8.17
C GLY A 147 -4.42 14.38 8.01
N SER A 148 -4.94 14.16 6.80
CA SER A 148 -5.87 13.04 6.54
C SER A 148 -5.24 11.66 6.74
N ASN A 149 -6.09 10.68 7.07
CA ASN A 149 -5.70 9.33 7.47
C ASN A 149 -5.53 8.34 6.30
N CYS A 150 -5.41 8.80 5.04
CA CYS A 150 -5.20 7.91 3.88
C CYS A 150 -3.74 7.47 3.73
N ARG A 151 -3.17 7.02 4.84
CA ARG A 151 -1.81 6.55 4.99
C ARG A 151 -1.79 5.03 5.05
N ILE A 152 -0.85 4.42 4.35
CA ILE A 152 -0.52 3.01 4.51
C ILE A 152 0.96 2.84 4.83
N GLU A 153 1.29 1.78 5.56
CA GLU A 153 2.67 1.29 5.67
C GLU A 153 2.88 0.13 4.68
N PRO A 154 4.04 0.03 4.02
CA PRO A 154 4.36 -1.15 3.22
C PRO A 154 4.36 -2.42 4.07
N ASP A 155 3.95 -3.54 3.47
CA ASP A 155 3.98 -4.86 4.09
C ASP A 155 5.40 -5.14 4.64
N ARG A 156 5.48 -5.35 5.96
CA ARG A 156 6.77 -5.60 6.66
C ARG A 156 7.33 -7.01 6.44
N PHE A 157 6.58 -7.87 5.76
CA PHE A 157 6.99 -9.23 5.47
C PHE A 157 7.65 -9.28 4.10
N LEU A 158 8.95 -9.58 4.09
CA LEU A 158 9.64 -9.99 2.87
C LEU A 158 9.28 -11.45 2.60
N LEU A 159 8.79 -11.76 1.40
CA LEU A 159 8.67 -13.13 0.94
C LEU A 159 10.10 -13.68 0.80
N VAL A 160 10.56 -14.41 1.81
CA VAL A 160 11.75 -15.24 1.71
C VAL A 160 11.26 -16.58 1.17
N GLY A 161 11.57 -16.88 -0.09
CA GLY A 161 11.12 -18.11 -0.73
C GLY A 161 11.54 -19.34 0.07
N GLY A 162 10.55 -20.16 0.45
CA GLY A 162 10.75 -21.60 0.58
C GLY A 162 11.01 -22.16 -0.82
N GLN A 163 12.02 -23.01 -0.90
CA GLN A 163 12.65 -23.55 -2.11
C GLN A 163 11.67 -24.26 -3.04
#